data_AF-A0A538LKQ7-F1
#
_entry.id   AF-A0A538LKQ7-F1
#
_cell.length_a   1.000
_cell.length_b   1.000
_cell.length_c   1.000
_cell.angle_alpha   90.00
_cell.angle_beta   90.00
_cell.angle_gamma   90.00
#
_symmetry.space_group_name_H-M   'P 1'
#
loop_
_entity.id
_entity.type
_entity.pdbx_description
1 polymer ?
#
loop_
_entity_poly.entity_id
_entity_poly.type
_entity_poly.pdbx_seq_one_letter_code
_entity_poly.pdbx_strand_id
1 'polypeptide(L)' 'MGGFPDLPVWENVLALAAGGRVLVDRTASPQHTDPVELPGDLTGLSFYPWPPDDLRELALGSDVILVCGGNTANMLAVW' A
#
# COMPACT_ATOMS: atom_id res chain seq x y z
N MET A 1 6.26 -12.53 -7.77
CA MET A 1 6.40 -12.46 -6.30
C MET A 1 5.91 -11.09 -5.86
N GLY A 2 4.60 -10.92 -5.74
CA GLY A 2 3.98 -9.77 -5.07
C GLY A 2 3.03 -10.37 -4.04
N GLY A 3 3.25 -10.09 -2.77
CA GLY A 3 2.48 -10.69 -1.68
C GLY A 3 1.52 -9.68 -1.10
N PHE A 4 0.26 -10.08 -0.94
CA PHE A 4 -0.72 -9.43 -0.08
C PHE A 4 -0.82 -10.23 1.22
N PRO A 5 -1.17 -9.59 2.35
CA PRO A 5 -1.46 -10.32 3.58
C PRO A 5 -2.65 -11.25 3.38
N ASP A 6 -2.69 -12.35 4.15
CA ASP A 6 -3.93 -13.11 4.26
C ASP A 6 -4.99 -12.31 5.03
N LEU A 7 -6.25 -12.73 4.89
CA LEU A 7 -7.38 -12.01 5.49
C LEU A 7 -7.29 -11.93 7.03
N PRO A 8 -6.94 -13.00 7.77
CA PRO A 8 -6.84 -12.92 9.23
C PRO A 8 -5.77 -11.94 9.74
N VAL A 9 -4.59 -11.90 9.11
CA VAL A 9 -3.54 -10.93 9.46
C VAL A 9 -4.01 -9.52 9.14
N TRP A 10 -4.68 -9.33 8.01
CA TRP A 10 -5.19 -8.04 7.60
C TRP A 10 -6.27 -7.49 8.55
N GLU A 11 -7.24 -8.32 8.92
CA GLU A 11 -8.28 -7.95 9.88
C GLU A 11 -7.69 -7.61 11.25
N ASN A 12 -6.64 -8.32 11.68
CA ASN A 12 -5.93 -7.99 12.91
C ASN A 12 -5.25 -6.61 12.85
N VAL A 13 -4.61 -6.27 11.73
CA VAL A 13 -4.00 -4.94 11.52
C VAL A 13 -5.07 -3.85 11.57
N LEU A 14 -6.19 -4.02 10.86
CA LEU A 14 -7.28 -3.03 10.87
C LEU A 14 -7.90 -2.86 12.26
N ALA A 15 -8.03 -3.93 13.05
CA ALA A 15 -8.55 -3.85 14.42
C ALA A 15 -7.63 -3.06 15.37
N LEU A 16 -6.34 -2.92 15.03
CA LEU A 16 -5.36 -2.12 15.78
C LEU A 16 -5.22 -0.68 15.26
N ALA A 17 -5.69 -0.41 14.05
CA ALA A 17 -5.63 0.90 13.44
C ALA A 17 -6.70 1.85 13.98
N ALA A 18 -6.46 3.16 13.88
CA ALA A 18 -7.42 4.17 14.31
C ALA A 18 -8.67 4.27 13.40
N GLY A 19 -8.61 3.65 12.22
CA GLY A 19 -9.65 3.70 11.19
C GLY A 19 -9.36 2.75 10.03
N GLY A 20 -10.16 2.86 8.98
CA GLY A 20 -10.13 1.96 7.82
C GLY A 20 -9.53 2.56 6.55
N ARG A 21 -8.93 3.76 6.59
CA ARG A 21 -8.32 4.38 5.39
C ARG A 21 -6.94 3.78 5.16
N VAL A 22 -6.75 3.19 3.99
CA VAL A 22 -5.56 2.40 3.69
C VAL A 22 -4.87 2.92 2.45
N LEU A 23 -3.60 3.27 2.58
CA LEU A 23 -2.73 3.57 1.45
C LEU A 23 -2.02 2.31 1.00
N VAL A 24 -2.28 1.87 -0.23
CA VAL A 24 -1.76 0.63 -0.81
C VAL A 24 -0.61 0.96 -1.76
N ASP A 25 0.62 0.79 -1.29
CA ASP A 25 1.84 1.03 -2.06
C ASP A 25 2.24 -0.19 -2.90
N ARG A 26 2.22 -0.02 -4.24
CA ARG A 26 2.61 -1.03 -5.22
C ARG A 26 3.96 -0.76 -5.90
N THR A 27 4.81 0.10 -5.33
CA THR A 27 6.11 0.49 -5.90
C THR A 27 7.02 -0.69 -6.20
N ALA A 28 6.96 -1.76 -5.39
CA ALA A 28 7.74 -2.97 -5.62
C ALA A 28 7.30 -3.75 -6.89
N SER A 29 6.08 -3.53 -7.37
CA SER A 29 5.51 -4.22 -8.52
C SER A 29 4.50 -3.35 -9.30
N PRO A 30 4.96 -2.24 -9.91
CA PRO A 30 4.12 -1.21 -10.50
C PRO A 30 3.27 -1.70 -11.70
N GLN A 31 3.64 -2.82 -12.30
CA GLN A 31 2.88 -3.49 -13.35
C GLN A 31 1.58 -4.16 -12.85
N HIS A 32 1.41 -4.36 -11.54
CA HIS A 32 0.21 -4.95 -10.97
C HIS A 32 -0.76 -3.84 -10.54
N THR A 33 -1.74 -3.54 -11.39
CA THR A 33 -2.73 -2.48 -11.16
C THR A 33 -4.08 -2.99 -10.68
N ASP A 34 -4.26 -4.30 -10.61
CA ASP A 34 -5.53 -4.91 -10.22
C ASP A 34 -5.97 -4.44 -8.82
N PRO A 35 -7.27 -4.22 -8.60
CA PRO A 35 -7.81 -3.91 -7.28
C PRO A 35 -7.40 -4.98 -6.27
N VAL A 36 -7.05 -4.53 -5.06
CA VAL A 36 -6.76 -5.43 -3.95
C VAL A 36 -8.07 -5.76 -3.25
N GLU A 37 -8.42 -7.05 -3.17
CA GLU A 37 -9.61 -7.51 -2.46
C GLU A 37 -9.31 -7.64 -0.96
N LEU A 38 -9.22 -6.50 -0.28
CA LEU A 38 -9.04 -6.41 1.17
C LEU A 38 -10.08 -5.46 1.79
N PRO A 39 -10.61 -5.76 2.99
CA PRO A 39 -11.42 -4.82 3.74
C PRO A 39 -10.74 -3.46 3.93
N GLY A 40 -11.50 -2.36 3.89
CA GLY A 40 -11.01 -1.00 4.11
C GLY A 40 -11.36 -0.04 2.96
N ASP A 41 -11.08 1.24 3.18
CA ASP A 41 -11.14 2.30 2.19
C ASP A 41 -9.77 2.43 1.53
N LEU A 42 -9.59 1.74 0.40
CA LEU A 42 -8.29 1.53 -0.23
C LEU A 42 -7.97 2.62 -1.24
N THR A 43 -6.85 3.30 -1.05
CA THR A 43 -6.26 4.26 -1.99
C THR A 43 -4.95 3.72 -2.54
N GLY A 44 -4.81 3.64 -3.86
CA GLY A 44 -3.59 3.15 -4.50
C GLY A 44 -2.47 4.19 -4.52
N LEU A 45 -1.23 3.75 -4.27
CA LEU A 45 0.00 4.53 -4.36
C LEU A 45 1.03 3.77 -5.21
N SER A 46 1.79 4.51 -6.01
CA SER A 46 2.95 4.01 -6.75
C SER A 46 3.94 5.14 -6.92
N PHE A 47 5.22 4.87 -6.69
CA PHE A 47 6.30 5.83 -6.95
C PHE A 47 6.87 5.68 -8.36
N TYR A 48 6.20 4.94 -9.25
CA TYR A 48 6.67 4.78 -10.62
C TYR A 48 6.06 5.84 -11.57
N PRO A 49 6.87 6.61 -12.32
CA PRO A 49 8.33 6.68 -12.27
C PRO A 49 8.87 7.56 -11.12
N TRP A 50 8.02 8.38 -10.50
CA TRP A 50 8.34 9.19 -9.33
C TRP A 50 7.17 9.17 -8.33
N PRO A 51 7.41 9.47 -7.04
CA PRO A 51 6.32 9.66 -6.07
C PRO A 51 5.39 10.80 -6.49
N PRO A 52 4.09 10.74 -6.12
CA PRO A 52 3.17 11.83 -6.40
C PRO A 52 3.48 13.06 -5.53
N ASP A 53 3.15 14.26 -6.02
CA ASP A 53 3.44 15.53 -5.34
C ASP A 53 2.76 15.65 -3.96
N ASP A 54 1.63 14.98 -3.76
CA ASP A 54 0.81 14.96 -2.54
C ASP A 54 1.10 13.76 -1.63
N LEU A 55 2.26 13.10 -1.79
CA LEU A 55 2.65 11.94 -1.01
C LEU A 55 2.49 12.14 0.50
N ARG A 56 2.86 13.33 0.99
CA ARG A 56 2.80 13.66 2.42
C ARG A 56 1.36 13.64 2.92
N GLU A 57 0.45 14.27 2.17
CA GLU A 57 -0.98 14.34 2.48
C GLU A 57 -1.62 12.95 2.43
N LEU A 58 -1.29 12.14 1.42
CA LEU A 58 -1.75 10.75 1.29
C LEU A 58 -1.31 9.88 2.47
N ALA A 59 -0.03 9.98 2.86
CA ALA A 59 0.54 9.18 3.95
C ALA A 59 -0.04 9.59 5.32
N LEU A 60 -0.14 10.90 5.60
CA LEU A 60 -0.68 11.40 6.87
C LEU A 60 -2.21 11.30 6.96
N GLY A 61 -2.89 11.21 5.82
CA GLY A 61 -4.34 11.06 5.73
C GLY A 61 -4.83 9.62 5.91
N SER A 62 -3.92 8.65 5.96
CA SER A 62 -4.23 7.21 6.02
C SER A 62 -4.03 6.65 7.43
N ASP A 63 -4.85 5.66 7.80
CA ASP A 63 -4.76 4.98 9.10
C ASP A 63 -3.78 3.79 9.05
N VAL A 64 -3.59 3.22 7.85
CA VAL A 64 -2.65 2.12 7.57
C VAL A 64 -1.93 2.36 6.23
N ILE A 65 -0.65 2.02 6.15
CA ILE A 65 0.09 1.95 4.88
C ILE A 65 0.44 0.48 4.62
N LEU A 66 -0.15 -0.10 3.58
CA LEU A 66 0.14 -1.45 3.10
C LEU A 66 1.20 -1.38 2.00
N VAL A 67 2.43 -1.78 2.32
CA VAL A 67 3.51 -1.91 1.34
C VAL A 67 3.48 -3.31 0.73
N CYS A 68 3.08 -3.42 -0.53
CA CYS A 68 2.93 -4.69 -1.21
C CYS A 68 4.27 -5.32 -1.58
N GLY A 69 4.30 -6.66 -1.63
CA GLY A 69 5.49 -7.39 -2.09
C GLY A 69 5.80 -7.14 -3.58
N GLY A 70 7.02 -7.48 -3.99
CA GLY A 70 7.47 -7.26 -5.35
C GLY A 70 8.98 -7.47 -5.50
N ASN A 71 9.56 -6.72 -6.42
CA ASN A 71 11.01 -6.55 -6.49
C ASN A 71 11.45 -5.52 -5.44
N THR A 72 12.12 -6.00 -4.38
CA THR A 72 12.65 -5.13 -3.31
C THR A 72 13.64 -4.08 -3.83
N ALA A 73 14.36 -4.35 -4.93
CA ALA A 73 15.25 -3.35 -5.52
C ALA A 73 14.47 -2.15 -6.09
N ASN A 74 13.29 -2.37 -6.67
CA ASN A 74 12.43 -1.27 -7.15
C ASN A 74 11.93 -0.42 -5.98
N MET A 75 11.56 -1.07 -4.87
CA MET A 75 11.16 -0.38 -3.65
C MET A 75 12.31 0.48 -3.12
N LEU A 76 13.47 -0.12 -2.83
CA LEU A 76 14.63 0.60 -2.26
C LEU A 76 15.21 1.69 -3.16
N ALA A 77 14.98 1.64 -4.47
CA ALA A 77 15.49 2.64 -5.39
C ALA A 77 14.71 3.96 -5.35
N VAL A 78 13.46 3.96 -4.87
CA VAL A 78 12.56 5.11 -4.97
C VAL A 78 11.93 5.52 -3.63
N TRP A 79 11.84 4.60 -2.65
CA TRP A 79 11.22 4.86 -1.34
C TRP A 79 12.00 5.81 -0.44
#